data_AF-A0A6L5HXG5-F1
#
_entry.id   AF-A0A6L5HXG5-F1
#
_cell.length_a   1.000
_cell.length_b   1.000
_cell.length_c   1.000
_cell.angle_alpha   90.00
_cell.angle_beta   90.00
_cell.angle_gamma   90.00
#
_symmetry.space_group_name_H-M   'P 1'
#
loop_
_entity.id
_entity.type
_entity.pdbx_description
1 polymer ?
#
loop_
_entity_poly.entity_id
_entity_poly.type
_entity_poly.pdbx_seq_one_letter_code
_entity_poly.pdbx_strand_id
1 'polypeptide(L)'
;MDWFDPLRDFFEHTRRKSPKTTKLEQSVQLVTERESSHPLQFGYPSPTIYAGIYAGATRVGSIEYGLNPILDRVYVHKIDVDDQHRANGHGLATLKVLHEQHRVPIVPVHVWGSALGFWSKAKSALAKSGGSIAAEIRGEDEMDAETQRWERLLNAKPVDPVDTSTPNRRRRMR
;
A
#
# COMPACT_ATOMS: atom_id res chain seq x y z
N MET A 1 26.23 48.17 10.99
CA MET A 1 25.77 48.41 9.61
C MET A 1 25.93 47.08 8.90
N ASP A 2 24.91 46.22 8.95
CA ASP A 2 24.98 44.90 8.31
C ASP A 2 24.84 45.08 6.79
N TRP A 3 25.86 44.61 6.07
CA TRP A 3 25.97 44.70 4.62
C TRP A 3 25.10 43.60 3.98
N PHE A 4 24.20 44.00 3.08
CA PHE A 4 23.33 43.12 2.32
C PHE A 4 24.15 42.10 1.50
N ASP A 5 23.94 40.81 1.77
CA ASP A 5 24.55 39.71 1.02
C ASP A 5 23.46 39.01 0.19
N PRO A 6 23.42 39.23 -1.13
CA PRO A 6 22.31 38.79 -1.98
C PRO A 6 22.17 37.26 -2.06
N LEU A 7 23.23 36.49 -1.83
CA LEU A 7 23.14 35.03 -1.81
C LEU A 7 22.61 34.55 -0.46
N ARG A 8 23.12 35.10 0.64
CA ARG A 8 22.69 34.75 1.99
C ARG A 8 21.23 35.13 2.23
N ASP A 9 20.83 36.35 1.87
CA ASP A 9 19.47 36.84 2.07
C ASP A 9 18.45 36.14 1.17
N PHE A 10 18.82 35.70 -0.04
CA PHE A 10 17.95 34.89 -0.89
C PHE A 10 17.69 33.50 -0.29
N PHE A 11 18.75 32.85 0.21
CA PHE A 11 18.60 31.57 0.90
C PHE A 11 17.87 31.73 2.23
N GLU A 12 18.03 32.83 2.96
CA GLU A 12 17.29 33.09 4.21
C GLU A 12 15.82 33.48 3.98
N HIS A 13 15.51 34.22 2.90
CA HIS A 13 14.12 34.53 2.50
C HIS A 13 13.35 33.28 2.06
N THR A 14 13.99 32.39 1.30
CA THR A 14 13.41 31.09 0.93
C THR A 14 13.36 30.11 2.11
N ARG A 15 14.15 30.38 3.17
CA ARG A 15 14.09 29.72 4.48
C ARG A 15 13.14 30.39 5.47
N ARG A 16 12.09 31.08 5.00
CA ARG A 16 10.87 31.21 5.81
C ARG A 16 10.33 29.80 6.00
N LYS A 17 10.83 29.18 7.07
CA LYS A 17 10.27 28.00 7.72
C LYS A 17 8.79 28.32 7.91
N SER A 18 7.95 27.86 6.98
CA SER A 18 6.58 27.55 7.32
C SER A 18 6.68 26.78 8.63
N PRO A 19 5.98 27.18 9.69
CA PRO A 19 6.04 26.46 10.95
C PRO A 19 5.87 25.00 10.57
N LYS A 20 6.87 24.17 10.91
CA LYS A 20 6.67 22.74 10.93
C LYS A 20 5.61 22.57 11.99
N THR A 21 4.35 22.72 11.61
CA THR A 21 3.27 22.01 12.25
C THR A 21 3.72 20.58 12.07
N THR A 22 4.39 20.05 13.10
CA THR A 22 4.33 18.65 13.44
C THR A 22 2.84 18.41 13.61
N LYS A 23 2.15 18.28 12.47
CA LYS A 23 0.76 17.90 12.40
C LYS A 23 0.83 16.51 12.98
N LEU A 24 0.43 16.40 14.25
CA LEU A 24 0.26 15.13 14.93
C LEU A 24 -0.32 14.20 13.88
N GLU A 25 0.36 13.09 13.55
CA GLU A 25 -0.17 12.17 12.57
C GLU A 25 -1.57 11.82 13.05
N GLN A 26 -2.58 12.34 12.37
CA GLN A 26 -3.96 12.22 12.84
C GLN A 26 -4.25 10.73 12.77
N SER A 27 -4.35 10.11 13.94
CA SER A 27 -4.61 8.69 14.04
C SER A 27 -5.96 8.43 13.41
N VAL A 28 -5.93 7.68 12.31
CA VAL A 28 -7.14 7.17 11.69
C VAL A 28 -7.34 5.74 12.13
N GLN A 29 -8.60 5.34 12.23
CA GLN A 29 -9.00 3.96 12.46
C GLN A 29 -9.83 3.50 11.27
N LEU A 30 -9.63 2.24 10.88
CA LEU A 30 -10.44 1.58 9.88
C LEU A 30 -11.47 0.72 10.59
N VAL A 31 -12.74 0.97 10.29
CA VAL A 31 -13.85 0.17 10.81
C VAL A 31 -14.47 -0.55 9.64
N THR A 32 -14.34 -1.88 9.60
CA THR A 32 -14.99 -2.71 8.57
C THR A 32 -16.50 -2.58 8.68
N GLU A 33 -17.12 -2.09 7.61
CA GLU A 33 -18.57 -1.90 7.51
C GLU A 33 -19.21 -3.09 6.79
N ARG A 34 -18.52 -3.63 5.77
CA ARG A 34 -18.99 -4.76 4.98
C ARG A 34 -17.82 -5.55 4.39
N GLU A 35 -18.04 -6.83 4.18
CA GLU A 35 -17.18 -7.68 3.36
C GLU A 35 -18.02 -8.29 2.22
N SER A 36 -17.41 -8.47 1.05
CA SER A 36 -18.01 -9.22 -0.05
C SER A 36 -16.98 -10.12 -0.69
N SER A 37 -17.37 -11.36 -0.97
CA SER A 37 -16.61 -12.24 -1.86
C SER A 37 -17.54 -12.69 -2.96
N HIS A 38 -17.17 -12.39 -4.21
CA HIS A 38 -17.95 -12.77 -5.38
C HIS A 38 -17.01 -13.27 -6.48
N PRO A 39 -17.34 -14.34 -7.23
CA PRO A 39 -16.44 -14.90 -8.27
C PRO A 39 -16.04 -13.91 -9.38
N LEU A 40 -16.84 -12.86 -9.61
CA LEU A 40 -16.55 -11.81 -10.59
C LEU A 40 -15.75 -10.64 -10.00
N GLN A 41 -15.45 -10.65 -8.70
CA GLN A 41 -14.63 -9.62 -8.07
C GLN A 41 -13.15 -9.97 -8.19
N PHE A 42 -12.35 -8.99 -8.58
CA PHE A 42 -10.90 -9.12 -8.59
C PHE A 42 -10.37 -9.45 -7.18
N GLY A 43 -9.54 -10.49 -7.08
CA GLY A 43 -9.01 -11.00 -5.82
C GLY A 43 -9.80 -12.16 -5.20
N TYR A 44 -10.93 -12.58 -5.78
CA TYR A 44 -11.64 -13.81 -5.38
C TYR A 44 -10.70 -15.03 -5.33
N PRO A 45 -10.76 -15.93 -4.33
CA PRO A 45 -11.76 -16.05 -3.27
C PRO A 45 -11.67 -15.07 -2.09
N SER A 46 -10.62 -14.26 -2.02
CA SER A 46 -10.49 -13.32 -0.90
C SER A 46 -11.59 -12.25 -0.92
N PRO A 47 -12.10 -11.84 0.25
CA PRO A 47 -13.12 -10.81 0.32
C PRO A 47 -12.53 -9.43 -0.02
N THR A 48 -13.32 -8.63 -0.72
CA THR A 48 -13.20 -7.18 -0.73
C THR A 48 -13.81 -6.63 0.56
N ILE A 49 -13.04 -5.82 1.27
CA ILE A 49 -13.39 -5.16 2.52
C ILE A 49 -13.77 -3.71 2.21
N TYR A 50 -14.95 -3.31 2.70
CA TYR A 50 -15.44 -1.95 2.69
C TYR A 50 -15.33 -1.41 4.12
N ALA A 51 -14.47 -0.41 4.32
CA ALA A 51 -14.23 0.15 5.64
C ALA A 51 -14.44 1.66 5.66
N GLY A 52 -15.03 2.15 6.75
CA GLY A 52 -15.09 3.57 7.06
C GLY A 52 -13.76 4.03 7.64
N ILE A 53 -13.33 5.25 7.27
CA ILE A 53 -12.15 5.90 7.83
C ILE A 53 -12.63 6.83 8.94
N TYR A 54 -12.14 6.62 10.16
CA TYR A 54 -12.52 7.40 11.34
C TYR A 54 -11.34 8.16 11.92
N ALA A 55 -11.53 9.44 12.22
CA ALA A 55 -10.59 10.24 13.01
C ALA A 55 -11.23 10.51 14.38
N GLY A 56 -10.87 9.69 15.38
CA GLY A 56 -11.62 9.64 16.64
C GLY A 56 -13.03 9.08 16.41
N ALA A 57 -14.06 9.82 16.83
CA ALA A 57 -15.46 9.43 16.66
C ALA A 57 -16.08 9.88 15.31
N THR A 58 -15.35 10.65 14.52
CA THR A 58 -15.87 11.24 13.28
C THR A 58 -15.47 10.40 12.07
N ARG A 59 -16.45 9.98 11.26
CA ARG A 59 -16.20 9.38 9.94
C ARG A 59 -15.74 10.48 9.01
N VAL A 60 -14.57 10.29 8.39
CA VAL A 60 -13.93 11.26 7.49
C VAL A 60 -13.81 10.76 6.05
N GLY A 61 -14.26 9.53 5.79
CA GLY A 61 -14.20 8.92 4.46
C GLY A 61 -14.42 7.41 4.48
N SER A 62 -14.03 6.76 3.39
CA SER A 62 -14.12 5.31 3.21
C SER A 62 -13.00 4.76 2.34
N ILE A 63 -12.70 3.48 2.51
CA ILE A 63 -11.75 2.73 1.70
C ILE A 63 -12.32 1.37 1.32
N GLU A 64 -12.01 0.96 0.09
CA GLU A 64 -12.35 -0.35 -0.47
C GLU A 64 -11.04 -1.03 -0.84
N TYR A 65 -10.75 -2.16 -0.20
CA TYR A 65 -9.51 -2.89 -0.41
C TYR A 65 -9.70 -4.39 -0.27
N GLY A 66 -8.80 -5.18 -0.86
CA GLY A 66 -8.77 -6.62 -0.73
C GLY A 66 -7.34 -7.13 -0.72
N LEU A 67 -7.15 -8.36 -0.26
CA LEU A 67 -5.87 -9.06 -0.40
C LEU A 67 -6.02 -10.17 -1.42
N ASN A 68 -4.93 -10.56 -2.10
CA ASN A 68 -4.99 -11.84 -2.81
C ASN A 68 -4.96 -13.03 -1.82
N PRO A 69 -5.40 -14.21 -2.27
CA PRO A 69 -5.36 -15.47 -1.50
C PRO A 69 -4.00 -15.90 -0.96
N ILE A 70 -2.89 -15.46 -1.54
CA ILE A 70 -1.54 -15.71 -0.99
C ILE A 70 -1.08 -14.61 -0.01
N LEU A 71 -1.93 -13.62 0.26
CA LEU A 71 -1.74 -12.54 1.24
C LEU A 71 -0.44 -11.74 1.04
N ASP A 72 0.06 -11.63 -0.19
CA ASP A 72 1.33 -10.99 -0.48
C ASP A 72 1.20 -9.54 -0.96
N ARG A 73 -0.03 -9.08 -1.22
CA ARG A 73 -0.35 -7.71 -1.67
C ARG A 73 -1.72 -7.26 -1.16
N VAL A 74 -1.86 -5.96 -0.90
CA VAL A 74 -3.16 -5.30 -0.67
C VAL A 74 -3.54 -4.50 -1.91
N TYR A 75 -4.68 -4.81 -2.50
CA TYR A 75 -5.28 -4.06 -3.59
C TYR A 75 -6.22 -2.99 -3.04
N VAL A 76 -6.00 -1.73 -3.38
CA VAL A 76 -6.89 -0.62 -3.00
C VAL A 76 -7.69 -0.21 -4.23
N HIS A 77 -8.98 -0.53 -4.23
CA HIS A 77 -9.92 -0.23 -5.30
C HIS A 77 -10.41 1.21 -5.24
N LYS A 78 -10.64 1.71 -4.03
CA LYS A 78 -11.12 3.07 -3.81
C LYS A 78 -10.64 3.59 -2.47
N ILE A 79 -10.23 4.85 -2.44
CA ILE A 79 -10.04 5.60 -1.21
C ILE A 79 -10.66 6.97 -1.42
N ASP A 80 -11.60 7.34 -0.56
CA ASP A 80 -12.28 8.61 -0.62
C ASP A 80 -12.29 9.25 0.77
N VAL A 81 -12.01 10.55 0.80
CA VAL A 81 -12.02 11.38 2.00
C VAL A 81 -13.00 12.49 1.73
N ASP A 82 -13.95 12.66 2.65
CA ASP A 82 -15.02 13.65 2.52
C ASP A 82 -14.43 15.05 2.32
N ASP A 83 -15.07 15.87 1.49
CA ASP A 83 -14.55 17.17 1.06
C ASP A 83 -14.14 18.07 2.23
N GLN A 84 -14.91 18.05 3.31
CA GLN A 84 -14.66 18.82 4.54
C GLN A 84 -13.37 18.39 5.27
N HIS A 85 -12.89 17.18 5.01
CA HIS A 85 -11.73 16.56 5.64
C HIS A 85 -10.56 16.34 4.66
N ARG A 86 -10.70 16.76 3.39
CA ARG A 86 -9.63 16.67 2.38
C ARG A 86 -8.42 17.54 2.76
N ALA A 87 -7.27 17.20 2.15
CA ALA A 87 -5.96 17.82 2.41
C ALA A 87 -5.48 17.76 3.88
N ASN A 88 -6.17 17.04 4.76
CA ASN A 88 -5.76 16.92 6.15
C ASN A 88 -4.77 15.78 6.45
N GLY A 89 -4.55 14.88 5.49
CA GLY A 89 -3.62 13.76 5.63
C GLY A 89 -4.30 12.43 5.97
N HIS A 90 -5.62 12.40 6.15
CA HIS A 90 -6.38 11.17 6.46
C HIS A 90 -6.17 10.06 5.44
N GLY A 91 -6.12 10.37 4.14
CA GLY A 91 -5.85 9.36 3.10
C GLY A 91 -4.46 8.73 3.24
N LEU A 92 -3.43 9.52 3.56
CA LEU A 92 -2.09 8.99 3.78
C LEU A 92 -2.01 8.18 5.09
N ALA A 93 -2.62 8.68 6.16
CA ALA A 93 -2.71 7.97 7.43
C ALA A 93 -3.41 6.61 7.25
N THR A 94 -4.44 6.56 6.40
CA THR A 94 -5.15 5.32 6.05
C THR A 94 -4.23 4.29 5.40
N LEU A 95 -3.41 4.71 4.43
CA LEU A 95 -2.45 3.82 3.77
C LEU A 95 -1.34 3.35 4.73
N LYS A 96 -0.95 4.18 5.70
CA LYS A 96 -0.02 3.77 6.76
C LYS A 96 -0.62 2.69 7.66
N VAL A 97 -1.86 2.87 8.11
CA VAL A 97 -2.58 1.87 8.90
C VAL A 97 -2.69 0.55 8.15
N LEU A 98 -3.06 0.59 6.86
CA LEU A 98 -3.08 -0.62 6.01
C LEU A 98 -1.72 -1.30 5.92
N HIS A 99 -0.65 -0.52 5.73
CA HIS A 99 0.71 -1.07 5.69
C HIS A 99 1.13 -1.67 7.04
N GLU A 100 0.79 -1.03 8.16
CA GLU A 100 1.10 -1.54 9.49
C GLU A 100 0.34 -2.84 9.80
N GLN A 101 -0.92 -2.94 9.37
CA GLN A 101 -1.79 -4.10 9.55
C GLN A 101 -1.35 -5.31 8.72
N HIS A 102 -1.00 -5.13 7.45
CA HIS A 102 -0.73 -6.24 6.53
C HIS A 102 0.75 -6.45 6.21
N ARG A 103 1.60 -5.42 6.38
CA ARG A 103 3.05 -5.47 6.12
C ARG A 103 3.47 -5.92 4.72
N VAL A 104 2.58 -5.76 3.74
CA VAL A 104 2.83 -6.09 2.33
C VAL A 104 2.68 -4.85 1.43
N PRO A 105 3.16 -4.91 0.17
CA PRO A 105 2.98 -3.82 -0.78
C PRO A 105 1.51 -3.48 -1.03
N ILE A 106 1.22 -2.18 -1.12
CA ILE A 106 -0.07 -1.66 -1.52
C ILE A 106 -0.08 -1.46 -3.04
N VAL A 107 -1.11 -1.95 -3.71
CA VAL A 107 -1.30 -1.88 -5.16
C VAL A 107 -2.58 -1.09 -5.42
N PRO A 108 -2.52 0.11 -6.00
CA PRO A 108 -3.72 0.83 -6.37
C PRO A 108 -4.36 0.20 -7.61
N VAL A 109 -5.68 0.14 -7.64
CA VAL A 109 -6.46 -0.43 -8.73
C VAL A 109 -7.36 0.67 -9.32
N HIS A 110 -7.32 0.87 -10.64
CA HIS A 110 -8.08 1.89 -11.37
C HIS A 110 -8.02 3.30 -10.74
N VAL A 111 -6.83 3.88 -10.65
CA VAL A 111 -6.62 5.23 -10.16
C VAL A 111 -7.28 6.23 -11.10
N TRP A 112 -8.26 6.96 -10.56
CA TRP A 112 -8.84 8.09 -11.28
C TRP A 112 -7.80 9.21 -11.43
N GLY A 113 -7.81 9.90 -12.57
CA GLY A 113 -6.82 10.93 -12.89
C GLY A 113 -6.67 12.02 -11.82
N SER A 114 -7.76 12.37 -11.14
CA SER A 114 -7.77 13.33 -10.01
C SER A 114 -6.97 12.86 -8.80
N ALA A 115 -6.75 11.55 -8.63
CA ALA A 115 -6.03 10.95 -7.52
C ALA A 115 -4.54 10.71 -7.80
N LEU A 116 -4.04 10.94 -9.02
CA LEU A 116 -2.61 10.72 -9.37
C LEU A 116 -1.64 11.48 -8.47
N GLY A 117 -1.94 12.76 -8.20
CA GLY A 117 -1.14 13.60 -7.31
C GLY A 117 -1.12 13.11 -5.86
N PHE A 118 -2.20 12.48 -5.41
CA PHE A 118 -2.27 11.84 -4.09
C PHE A 118 -1.38 10.59 -4.05
N TRP A 119 -1.51 9.67 -5.01
CA TRP A 119 -0.75 8.42 -5.03
C TRP A 119 0.76 8.64 -5.17
N SER A 120 1.18 9.63 -5.96
CA SER A 120 2.59 10.02 -6.07
C SER A 120 3.17 10.45 -4.71
N LYS A 121 2.46 11.32 -3.99
CA LYS A 121 2.86 11.75 -2.63
C LYS A 121 2.82 10.60 -1.63
N ALA A 122 1.79 9.76 -1.70
CA ALA A 122 1.62 8.60 -0.85
C ALA A 122 2.79 7.61 -1.00
N LYS A 123 3.23 7.36 -2.23
CA LYS A 123 4.37 6.48 -2.50
C LYS A 123 5.64 6.96 -1.80
N SER A 124 5.99 8.23 -1.95
CA SER A 124 7.17 8.80 -1.28
C SER A 124 7.04 8.84 0.24
N ALA A 125 5.84 9.07 0.77
CA ALA A 125 5.60 9.13 2.20
C ALA A 125 5.65 7.73 2.85
N LEU A 126 5.03 6.73 2.21
CA LEU A 126 5.00 5.36 2.73
C LEU A 126 6.38 4.71 2.66
N ALA A 127 7.18 5.01 1.63
CA ALA A 127 8.57 4.56 1.53
C ALA A 127 9.43 4.98 2.73
N LYS A 128 9.19 6.16 3.31
CA LYS A 128 9.89 6.63 4.52
C LYS A 128 9.53 5.82 5.77
N SER A 129 8.37 5.16 5.76
CA SER A 129 7.89 4.29 6.84
C SER A 129 8.20 2.82 6.59
N GLY A 130 8.99 2.48 5.57
CA GLY A 130 9.35 1.10 5.22
C GLY A 130 8.29 0.36 4.39
N GLY A 131 7.18 0.99 4.05
CA GLY A 131 6.16 0.43 3.17
C GLY A 131 6.40 0.75 1.71
N SER A 132 5.67 0.08 0.83
CA SER A 132 5.80 0.28 -0.62
C SER A 132 4.43 0.37 -1.28
N ILE A 133 4.34 1.25 -2.28
CA ILE A 133 3.22 1.32 -3.21
C ILE A 133 3.74 0.86 -4.58
N ALA A 134 3.17 -0.23 -5.09
CA ALA A 134 3.52 -0.82 -6.37
C ALA A 134 2.96 0.00 -7.55
N ALA A 135 3.20 -0.49 -8.76
CA ALA A 135 2.54 0.05 -9.95
C ALA A 135 1.03 -0.16 -9.85
N GLU A 136 0.28 0.78 -10.41
CA GLU A 136 -1.17 0.68 -10.54
C GLU A 136 -1.57 -0.46 -11.48
N ILE A 137 -2.71 -1.10 -11.20
CA ILE A 137 -3.44 -1.97 -12.13
C ILE A 137 -4.56 -1.15 -12.77
N ARG A 138 -4.49 -0.93 -14.08
CA ARG A 138 -5.34 0.05 -14.80
C ARG A 138 -6.57 -0.54 -15.50
N GLY A 139 -6.58 -1.84 -15.75
CA GLY A 139 -7.53 -2.49 -16.65
C GLY A 139 -7.67 -3.98 -16.39
N GLU A 140 -8.68 -4.57 -17.03
CA GLU A 140 -9.00 -6.00 -16.93
C GLU A 140 -7.80 -6.88 -17.35
N ASP A 141 -7.11 -6.55 -18.44
CA ASP A 141 -5.92 -7.31 -18.88
C ASP A 141 -4.83 -7.40 -17.80
N GLU A 142 -4.60 -6.30 -17.06
CA GLU A 142 -3.61 -6.26 -15.98
C GLU A 142 -4.12 -6.98 -14.71
N MET A 143 -5.43 -6.93 -14.44
CA MET A 143 -6.07 -7.72 -13.39
C MET A 143 -5.97 -9.22 -13.66
N ASP A 144 -6.20 -9.64 -14.91
CA ASP A 144 -6.08 -11.04 -15.32
C ASP A 144 -4.63 -11.52 -15.22
N ALA A 145 -3.67 -10.72 -15.69
CA ALA A 145 -2.25 -11.02 -15.55
C ALA A 145 -1.82 -11.11 -14.08
N GLU A 146 -2.32 -10.22 -13.23
CA GLU A 146 -2.09 -10.27 -11.79
C GLU A 146 -2.72 -11.53 -11.17
N THR A 147 -3.94 -11.89 -11.55
CA THR A 147 -4.64 -13.13 -11.13
C THR A 147 -3.82 -14.37 -11.46
N GLN A 148 -3.40 -14.48 -12.71
CA GLN A 148 -2.51 -15.56 -13.17
C GLN A 148 -1.17 -15.58 -12.43
N ARG A 149 -0.66 -14.43 -11.96
CA ARG A 149 0.57 -14.40 -11.16
C ARG A 149 0.38 -15.16 -9.86
N TRP A 150 -0.62 -14.80 -9.06
CA TRP A 150 -0.76 -15.38 -7.73
C TRP A 150 -1.41 -16.77 -7.76
N GLU A 151 -2.20 -17.12 -8.77
CA GLU A 151 -2.62 -18.51 -9.03
C GLU A 151 -1.42 -19.43 -9.33
N ARG A 152 -0.47 -18.98 -10.16
CA ARG A 152 0.77 -19.72 -10.42
C ARG A 152 1.59 -19.93 -9.14
N LEU A 153 1.67 -18.91 -8.28
CA LEU A 153 2.37 -19.01 -7.00
C LEU A 153 1.66 -19.96 -6.03
N LEU A 154 0.33 -19.96 -6.01
CA LEU A 154 -0.47 -20.89 -5.21
C LEU A 154 -0.29 -22.36 -5.67
N ASN A 155 -0.24 -22.56 -6.99
CA ASN A 155 -0.11 -23.89 -7.60
C ASN A 155 1.33 -24.39 -7.72
N ALA A 156 2.32 -23.52 -7.50
CA ALA A 156 3.70 -23.93 -7.39
C ALA A 156 3.87 -24.75 -6.10
N LYS A 157 3.80 -26.08 -6.21
CA LYS A 157 4.18 -26.98 -5.11
C LYS A 157 5.57 -26.59 -4.61
N PRO A 158 5.83 -26.63 -3.28
CA PRO A 158 7.20 -26.63 -2.81
C PRO A 158 7.91 -27.81 -3.48
N VAL A 159 8.92 -27.52 -4.29
CA VAL A 159 9.80 -28.56 -4.80
C VAL A 159 10.49 -29.14 -3.57
N ASP A 160 10.17 -30.38 -3.21
CA ASP A 160 10.89 -31.09 -2.16
C ASP A 160 12.40 -30.98 -2.46
N PRO A 161 13.24 -30.60 -1.48
CA PRO A 161 14.67 -30.61 -1.70
C PRO A 161 15.05 -32.04 -2.11
N VAL A 162 15.58 -32.18 -3.33
CA VAL A 162 16.13 -33.44 -3.85
C VAL A 162 17.06 -34.00 -2.77
N ASP A 163 16.64 -35.11 -2.16
CA ASP A 163 17.45 -35.83 -1.19
C ASP A 163 18.67 -36.40 -1.92
N THR A 164 19.75 -35.62 -1.96
CA THR A 164 21.06 -36.06 -2.45
C THR A 164 21.73 -36.98 -1.43
N SER A 165 21.03 -38.02 -1.00
CA SER A 165 21.55 -39.07 -0.15
C SER A 165 21.69 -40.35 -0.97
N THR A 166 22.60 -40.33 -1.96
CA THR A 166 23.11 -41.56 -2.55
C THR A 166 24.17 -42.13 -1.61
N PRO A 167 23.97 -43.27 -0.93
CA PRO A 167 25.03 -43.85 -0.14
C PRO A 167 26.01 -44.54 -1.08
N ASN A 168 27.22 -43.98 -1.12
CA ASN A 168 28.40 -44.51 -1.80
C ASN A 168 28.72 -45.92 -1.25
N ARG A 169 28.23 -46.97 -1.93
CA ARG A 169 28.57 -48.36 -1.64
C ARG A 169 30.01 -48.62 -2.09
N ARG A 170 30.98 -48.27 -1.22
CA ARG A 170 32.36 -48.72 -1.33
C ARG A 170 32.39 -50.25 -1.27
N ARG A 171 32.59 -50.89 -2.42
CA ARG A 171 33.07 -52.27 -2.53
C ARG A 171 34.40 -52.37 -1.77
N ARG A 172 34.39 -53.06 -0.63
CA ARG A 172 35.55 -53.81 -0.14
C ARG A 172 35.16 -55.28 -0.13
N MET A 173 35.83 -56.09 -0.94
CA MET A 173 36.08 -57.48 -0.61
C MET A 173 37.54 -57.79 -0.90
N ARG A 174 38.07 -58.58 0.02
CA ARG A 174 39.43 -59.12 0.11
C ARG A 174 39.66 -60.19 -0.93
#